data_AF-A0A1V2AD61-F1
#
_entry.id   AF-A0A1V2AD61-F1
#
_cell.length_a   1.000
_cell.length_b   1.000
_cell.length_c   1.000
_cell.angle_alpha   90.00
_cell.angle_beta   90.00
_cell.angle_gamma   90.00
#
_symmetry.space_group_name_H-M   'P 1'
#
loop_
_entity.id
_entity.type
_entity.pdbx_description
1 polymer ?
#
loop_
_entity_poly.entity_id
_entity_poly.type
_entity_poly.pdbx_seq_one_letter_code
_entity_poly.pdbx_strand_id
1 'polypeptide(L)'
;MVEPEKETTAEKVPDSGVGSLIGKSIETLLHHYGPPLRKEPSAYGYEWWVYQTENTYFLAGVENQNVVTVYATGSTDTDPFTLGIPSSEIFRSRYPETEIVVNANESYYRFELSEEDLNVRPLVRIGSFYAQLYIDQFTGTLSAVRFMTKDVLLKMQPYELVYQGSKPEVPSPGRSEWVHIERGSEQQMYEITNVMRGRSGLSSLDWNPGAAMAAKNHSKDMFEAGYFDHESPQYGELEDRLERSGVEYGSAEENIAANYVDAAAAMEGWLNTQEHREIILSESYSSLGTGVYRKHYTQNFTGE
;
A
#
# COMPACT_ATOMS: atom_id res chain seq x y z
N MET A 1 -27.25 5.26 -28.27
CA MET A 1 -26.22 4.62 -29.11
C MET A 1 -25.03 4.44 -28.22
N VAL A 2 -24.73 3.20 -27.85
CA VAL A 2 -23.51 2.87 -27.09
C VAL A 2 -22.37 2.98 -28.09
N GLU A 3 -21.41 3.86 -27.85
CA GLU A 3 -20.19 3.91 -28.66
C GLU A 3 -19.52 2.54 -28.62
N PRO A 4 -18.99 2.04 -29.75
CA PRO A 4 -18.28 0.77 -29.76
C PRO A 4 -17.09 0.86 -28.80
N GLU A 5 -16.95 -0.13 -27.92
CA GLU A 5 -15.77 -0.32 -27.08
C GLU A 5 -14.53 -0.16 -27.96
N LYS A 6 -13.70 0.86 -27.70
CA LYS A 6 -12.31 0.77 -28.11
C LYS A 6 -11.78 -0.47 -27.42
N GLU A 7 -11.46 -1.52 -28.18
CA GLU A 7 -10.74 -2.68 -27.66
C GLU A 7 -9.43 -2.17 -27.05
N THR A 8 -9.47 -1.98 -25.73
CA THR A 8 -8.31 -1.71 -24.90
C THR A 8 -7.34 -2.87 -25.14
N THR A 9 -6.17 -2.61 -25.71
CA THR A 9 -5.17 -3.66 -25.91
C THR A 9 -4.62 -4.04 -24.55
N ALA A 10 -5.30 -4.98 -23.88
CA ALA A 10 -4.87 -5.51 -22.59
C ALA A 10 -3.44 -6.04 -22.73
N GLU A 11 -2.59 -5.69 -21.77
CA GLU A 11 -1.23 -6.21 -21.72
C GLU A 11 -1.26 -7.72 -21.57
N LYS A 12 -0.25 -8.39 -22.14
CA LYS A 12 -0.14 -9.85 -21.99
C LYS A 12 0.21 -10.19 -20.54
N VAL A 13 -0.39 -11.27 -20.06
CA VAL A 13 -0.02 -11.85 -18.77
C VAL A 13 1.47 -12.24 -18.82
N PRO A 14 2.29 -11.81 -17.85
CA PRO A 14 3.71 -12.16 -17.80
C PRO A 14 3.90 -13.65 -17.52
N ASP A 15 4.97 -14.22 -18.07
CA ASP A 15 5.36 -15.62 -17.84
C ASP A 15 6.19 -15.79 -16.55
N SER A 16 6.69 -14.69 -15.98
CA SER A 16 7.57 -14.64 -14.81
C SER A 16 7.22 -13.49 -13.85
N GLY A 17 8.04 -13.30 -12.81
CA GLY A 17 7.84 -12.27 -11.80
C GLY A 17 6.59 -12.48 -10.96
N VAL A 18 6.38 -11.59 -10.00
CA VAL A 18 5.23 -11.66 -9.10
C VAL A 18 3.90 -11.37 -9.82
N GLY A 19 3.94 -10.71 -10.98
CA GLY A 19 2.77 -10.50 -11.83
C GLY A 19 2.18 -11.81 -12.37
N SER A 20 3.03 -12.83 -12.63
CA SER A 20 2.59 -14.15 -13.13
C SER A 20 1.81 -14.97 -12.09
N LEU A 21 1.89 -14.58 -10.81
CA LEU A 21 1.24 -15.30 -9.70
C LEU A 21 -0.26 -15.04 -9.63
N ILE A 22 -0.77 -13.95 -10.21
CA ILE A 22 -2.19 -13.59 -10.10
C ILE A 22 -3.07 -14.69 -10.70
N GLY A 23 -3.98 -15.21 -9.89
CA GLY A 23 -4.86 -16.33 -10.22
C GLY A 23 -4.21 -17.72 -10.12
N LYS A 24 -2.93 -17.82 -9.73
CA LYS A 24 -2.26 -19.10 -9.46
C LYS A 24 -2.53 -19.57 -8.04
N SER A 25 -2.33 -20.86 -7.82
CA SER A 25 -2.54 -21.48 -6.51
C SER A 25 -1.41 -21.19 -5.53
N ILE A 26 -1.69 -21.37 -4.24
CA ILE A 26 -0.66 -21.24 -3.19
C ILE A 26 0.49 -22.23 -3.37
N GLU A 27 0.29 -23.39 -3.99
CA GLU A 27 1.38 -24.33 -4.28
C GLU A 27 2.38 -23.74 -5.27
N THR A 28 1.91 -23.00 -6.29
CA THR A 28 2.79 -22.28 -7.21
C THR A 28 3.58 -21.20 -6.46
N LEU A 29 2.91 -20.38 -5.63
CA LEU A 29 3.57 -19.37 -4.81
C LEU A 29 4.66 -19.98 -3.92
N LEU A 30 4.34 -21.05 -3.18
CA LEU A 30 5.27 -21.74 -2.28
C LEU A 30 6.42 -22.41 -3.05
N HIS A 31 6.18 -22.92 -4.26
CA HIS A 31 7.21 -23.53 -5.08
C HIS A 31 8.28 -22.50 -5.50
N HIS A 32 7.85 -21.29 -5.87
CA HIS A 32 8.77 -20.24 -6.33
C HIS A 32 9.46 -19.49 -5.19
N TYR A 33 8.74 -19.20 -4.11
CA TYR A 33 9.21 -18.27 -3.07
C TYR A 33 9.36 -18.90 -1.68
N GLY A 34 9.00 -20.18 -1.52
CA GLY A 34 9.02 -20.84 -0.21
C GLY A 34 7.92 -20.34 0.74
N PRO A 35 7.97 -20.71 2.03
CA PRO A 35 7.01 -20.23 3.02
C PRO A 35 7.15 -18.73 3.26
N PRO A 36 6.04 -18.00 3.50
CA PRO A 36 6.11 -16.57 3.82
C PRO A 36 6.72 -16.34 5.20
N LEU A 37 7.28 -15.15 5.40
CA LEU A 37 7.78 -14.68 6.70
C LEU A 37 6.63 -14.59 7.72
N ARG A 38 5.50 -14.05 7.28
CA ARG A 38 4.32 -13.81 8.11
C ARG A 38 3.04 -13.98 7.29
N LYS A 39 1.95 -14.31 7.97
CA LYS A 39 0.59 -14.33 7.42
C LYS A 39 -0.30 -13.46 8.29
N GLU A 40 -1.12 -12.62 7.66
CA GLU A 40 -1.96 -11.66 8.36
C GLU A 40 -3.23 -11.32 7.60
N PRO A 41 -4.38 -11.14 8.27
CA PRO A 41 -5.63 -10.82 7.59
C PRO A 41 -5.58 -9.43 6.96
N SER A 42 -6.28 -9.25 5.84
CA SER A 42 -6.55 -7.93 5.25
C SER A 42 -7.97 -7.46 5.59
N ALA A 43 -8.23 -6.17 5.40
CA ALA A 43 -9.59 -5.62 5.49
C ALA A 43 -10.53 -6.07 4.34
N TYR A 44 -10.02 -6.83 3.37
CA TYR A 44 -10.70 -7.15 2.10
C TYR A 44 -10.96 -8.65 1.92
N GLY A 45 -10.91 -9.42 3.00
CA GLY A 45 -11.33 -10.84 3.03
C GLY A 45 -10.29 -11.84 2.53
N TYR A 46 -9.13 -11.37 2.07
CA TYR A 46 -7.97 -12.22 1.76
C TYR A 46 -6.90 -12.10 2.86
N GLU A 47 -5.99 -13.07 2.92
CA GLU A 47 -4.85 -13.08 3.85
C GLU A 47 -3.58 -12.61 3.14
N TRP A 48 -2.86 -11.65 3.70
CA TRP A 48 -1.53 -11.27 3.25
C TRP A 48 -0.50 -12.31 3.65
N TRP A 49 0.29 -12.77 2.69
CA TRP A 49 1.49 -13.57 2.87
C TRP A 49 2.69 -12.67 2.57
N VAL A 50 3.48 -12.40 3.59
CA VAL A 50 4.57 -11.40 3.56
C VAL A 50 5.86 -12.08 3.17
N TYR A 51 6.53 -11.55 2.15
CA TYR A 51 7.82 -12.01 1.68
C TYR A 51 8.81 -10.85 1.69
N GLN A 52 9.88 -11.02 2.43
CA GLN A 52 10.91 -10.00 2.60
C GLN A 52 12.29 -10.65 2.61
N THR A 53 13.22 -9.99 1.92
CA THR A 53 14.66 -10.20 2.04
C THR A 53 15.33 -8.86 2.32
N GLU A 54 16.66 -8.79 2.25
CA GLU A 54 17.40 -7.52 2.39
C GLU A 54 16.96 -6.47 1.36
N ASN A 55 16.70 -6.89 0.12
CA ASN A 55 16.42 -5.97 -0.99
C ASN A 55 15.02 -6.14 -1.60
N THR A 56 14.35 -7.27 -1.36
CA THR A 56 13.01 -7.53 -1.91
C THR A 56 11.93 -7.41 -0.85
N TYR A 57 10.76 -6.90 -1.25
CA TYR A 57 9.57 -6.89 -0.44
C TYR A 57 8.33 -7.03 -1.30
N PHE A 58 7.53 -8.06 -1.02
CA PHE A 58 6.20 -8.17 -1.60
C PHE A 58 5.19 -8.80 -0.65
N LEU A 59 3.93 -8.41 -0.83
CA LEU A 59 2.76 -8.90 -0.12
C LEU A 59 1.90 -9.66 -1.11
N ALA A 60 1.73 -10.97 -0.93
CA ALA A 60 0.82 -11.79 -1.73
C ALA A 60 -0.52 -11.97 -0.99
N GLY A 61 -1.60 -11.41 -1.52
CA GLY A 61 -2.94 -11.61 -0.97
C GLY A 61 -3.52 -12.92 -1.46
N VAL A 62 -3.89 -13.81 -0.54
CA VAL A 62 -4.39 -15.16 -0.80
C VAL A 62 -5.86 -15.27 -0.39
N GLU A 63 -6.71 -15.67 -1.32
CA GLU A 63 -8.13 -15.95 -1.11
C GLU A 63 -8.47 -17.29 -1.78
N ASN A 64 -9.19 -18.17 -1.07
CA ASN A 64 -9.60 -19.48 -1.61
C ASN A 64 -8.44 -20.28 -2.24
N GLN A 65 -7.28 -20.29 -1.57
CA GLN A 65 -6.04 -20.96 -2.01
C GLN A 65 -5.43 -20.42 -3.32
N ASN A 66 -5.84 -19.24 -3.77
CA ASN A 66 -5.28 -18.58 -4.94
C ASN A 66 -4.74 -17.19 -4.60
N VAL A 67 -3.70 -16.75 -5.31
CA VAL A 67 -3.16 -15.40 -5.19
C VAL A 67 -4.08 -14.44 -5.95
N VAL A 68 -4.68 -13.48 -5.25
CA VAL A 68 -5.66 -12.52 -5.81
C VAL A 68 -5.12 -11.10 -5.93
N THR A 69 -4.02 -10.79 -5.23
CA THR A 69 -3.32 -9.51 -5.35
C THR A 69 -1.86 -9.68 -4.96
N VAL A 70 -0.96 -8.89 -5.55
CA VAL A 70 0.43 -8.77 -5.10
C VAL A 70 0.84 -7.32 -5.11
N TYR A 71 1.27 -6.78 -3.97
CA TYR A 71 2.01 -5.50 -3.90
C TYR A 71 3.50 -5.82 -3.81
N ALA A 72 4.33 -5.15 -4.62
CA ALA A 72 5.77 -5.39 -4.67
C ALA A 72 6.57 -4.10 -4.85
N THR A 73 7.66 -4.00 -4.09
CA THR A 73 8.63 -2.90 -4.12
C THR A 73 10.06 -3.44 -3.88
N GLY A 74 11.04 -2.57 -3.68
CA GLY A 74 12.44 -2.96 -3.52
C GLY A 74 13.04 -3.40 -4.86
N SER A 75 13.77 -4.51 -4.86
CA SER A 75 14.32 -5.17 -6.04
C SER A 75 13.50 -6.39 -6.48
N THR A 76 12.21 -6.44 -6.12
CA THR A 76 11.33 -7.55 -6.48
C THR A 76 11.11 -7.60 -7.99
N ASP A 77 11.11 -8.80 -8.57
CA ASP A 77 10.78 -8.99 -10.00
C ASP A 77 9.28 -8.74 -10.24
N THR A 78 8.97 -7.61 -10.89
CA THR A 78 7.61 -7.12 -11.17
C THR A 78 7.20 -7.22 -12.64
N ASP A 79 7.76 -8.17 -13.40
CA ASP A 79 7.38 -8.41 -14.80
C ASP A 79 5.83 -8.34 -14.98
N PRO A 80 5.31 -7.61 -16.00
CA PRO A 80 5.99 -7.00 -17.15
C PRO A 80 6.60 -5.61 -16.90
N PHE A 81 6.66 -5.15 -15.66
CA PHE A 81 7.21 -3.83 -15.32
C PHE A 81 8.54 -3.95 -14.59
N THR A 82 9.41 -2.97 -14.78
CA THR A 82 10.71 -2.91 -14.10
C THR A 82 10.73 -1.74 -13.14
N LEU A 83 10.91 -2.00 -11.84
CA LEU A 83 11.05 -0.94 -10.84
C LEU A 83 12.26 -0.05 -11.15
N GLY A 84 12.14 1.24 -10.87
CA GLY A 84 13.18 2.25 -11.08
C GLY A 84 13.30 2.81 -12.50
N ILE A 85 12.58 2.28 -13.49
CA ILE A 85 12.57 2.89 -14.84
C ILE A 85 11.71 4.16 -14.85
N PRO A 86 12.04 5.16 -15.70
CA PRO A 86 11.23 6.36 -15.84
C PRO A 86 9.80 6.05 -16.30
N SER A 87 8.81 6.71 -15.71
CA SER A 87 7.40 6.57 -16.09
C SER A 87 7.17 6.91 -17.57
N SER A 88 7.93 7.86 -18.12
CA SER A 88 7.92 8.18 -19.55
C SER A 88 8.29 7.00 -20.46
N GLU A 89 9.11 6.06 -19.99
CA GLU A 89 9.43 4.84 -20.74
C GLU A 89 8.25 3.86 -20.74
N ILE A 90 7.59 3.71 -19.60
CA ILE A 90 6.38 2.89 -19.45
C ILE A 90 5.29 3.42 -20.38
N PHE A 91 5.08 4.73 -20.40
CA PHE A 91 3.95 5.34 -21.11
C PHE A 91 4.20 5.59 -22.61
N ARG A 92 5.44 5.40 -23.11
CA ARG A 92 5.74 5.51 -24.55
C ARG A 92 4.95 4.52 -25.40
N SER A 93 4.68 3.33 -24.85
CA SER A 93 3.94 2.27 -25.52
C SER A 93 2.59 1.97 -24.85
N ARG A 94 2.31 2.59 -23.70
CA ARG A 94 1.16 2.28 -22.83
C ARG A 94 0.51 3.56 -22.33
N TYR A 95 -0.56 4.02 -22.98
CA TYR A 95 -1.27 5.19 -22.48
C TYR A 95 -2.20 4.75 -21.34
N PRO A 96 -2.06 5.32 -20.13
CA PRO A 96 -2.96 5.01 -19.04
C PRO A 96 -4.37 5.48 -19.40
N GLU A 97 -5.36 4.64 -19.09
CA GLU A 97 -6.76 4.94 -19.35
C GLU A 97 -7.32 5.84 -18.24
N THR A 98 -8.07 6.87 -18.63
CA THR A 98 -8.77 7.78 -17.71
C THR A 98 -9.99 7.11 -17.08
N GLU A 99 -10.55 6.12 -17.77
CA GLU A 99 -11.74 5.39 -17.35
C GLU A 99 -11.50 3.90 -17.52
N ILE A 100 -11.75 3.12 -16.47
CA ILE A 100 -11.60 1.66 -16.51
C ILE A 100 -12.91 1.00 -16.17
N VAL A 101 -13.43 0.26 -17.12
CA VAL A 101 -14.70 -0.46 -17.01
C VAL A 101 -14.48 -1.88 -16.53
N VAL A 102 -15.19 -2.25 -15.47
CA VAL A 102 -15.24 -3.59 -14.90
C VAL A 102 -16.68 -4.08 -14.92
N ASN A 103 -16.91 -5.24 -15.55
CA ASN A 103 -18.21 -5.89 -15.55
C ASN A 103 -18.22 -7.08 -14.58
N ALA A 104 -19.19 -7.13 -13.66
CA ALA A 104 -19.38 -8.25 -12.73
C ALA A 104 -20.84 -8.38 -12.29
N ASN A 105 -21.36 -9.61 -12.25
CA ASN A 105 -22.71 -9.93 -11.77
C ASN A 105 -23.82 -9.04 -12.39
N GLU A 106 -23.83 -8.93 -13.72
CA GLU A 106 -24.76 -8.07 -14.49
C GLU A 106 -24.67 -6.57 -14.16
N SER A 107 -23.73 -6.17 -13.32
CA SER A 107 -23.46 -4.78 -12.95
C SER A 107 -22.25 -4.24 -13.70
N TYR A 108 -22.29 -2.94 -13.90
CA TYR A 108 -21.28 -2.15 -14.58
C TYR A 108 -20.61 -1.23 -13.56
N TYR A 109 -19.28 -1.23 -13.55
CA TYR A 109 -18.45 -0.42 -12.66
C TYR A 109 -17.45 0.34 -13.52
N ARG A 110 -17.35 1.66 -13.35
CA ARG A 110 -16.39 2.52 -14.03
C ARG A 110 -15.55 3.25 -12.99
N PHE A 111 -14.26 2.94 -12.97
CA PHE A 111 -13.29 3.73 -12.23
C PHE A 111 -12.88 4.94 -13.04
N GLU A 112 -12.93 6.12 -12.42
CA GLU A 112 -12.52 7.39 -13.01
C GLU A 112 -11.22 7.83 -12.34
N LEU A 113 -10.16 7.97 -13.13
CA LEU A 113 -8.83 8.35 -12.65
C LEU A 113 -8.66 9.85 -12.86
N SER A 114 -8.33 10.57 -11.79
CA SER A 114 -7.97 12.00 -11.85
C SER A 114 -6.63 12.22 -12.57
N GLU A 115 -6.31 13.47 -12.91
CA GLU A 115 -4.98 13.81 -13.46
C GLU A 115 -3.86 13.42 -12.49
N GLU A 116 -4.07 13.58 -11.18
CA GLU A 116 -3.12 13.15 -10.16
C GLU A 116 -2.94 11.62 -10.21
N ASP A 117 -4.05 10.86 -10.23
CA ASP A 117 -4.00 9.40 -10.31
C ASP A 117 -3.24 8.91 -11.54
N LEU A 118 -3.47 9.53 -12.70
CA LEU A 118 -2.78 9.17 -13.95
C LEU A 118 -1.27 9.41 -13.88
N ASN A 119 -0.83 10.38 -13.07
CA ASN A 119 0.57 10.74 -12.92
C ASN A 119 1.28 9.89 -11.85
N VAL A 120 0.64 9.63 -10.71
CA VAL A 120 1.32 9.01 -9.55
C VAL A 120 0.91 7.56 -9.30
N ARG A 121 -0.25 7.12 -9.81
CA ARG A 121 -0.75 5.76 -9.59
C ARG A 121 -1.66 5.22 -10.69
N PRO A 122 -1.29 5.29 -11.99
CA PRO A 122 -2.18 4.83 -13.05
C PRO A 122 -2.47 3.34 -12.96
N LEU A 123 -3.62 2.94 -13.51
CA LEU A 123 -4.05 1.55 -13.56
C LEU A 123 -3.97 1.02 -15.00
N VAL A 124 -3.36 -0.15 -15.16
CA VAL A 124 -3.15 -0.82 -16.45
C VAL A 124 -3.84 -2.17 -16.43
N ARG A 125 -4.57 -2.52 -17.50
CA ARG A 125 -5.19 -3.84 -17.65
C ARG A 125 -4.18 -4.86 -18.20
N ILE A 126 -4.08 -6.00 -17.55
CA ILE A 126 -3.22 -7.14 -17.94
C ILE A 126 -4.09 -8.39 -18.09
N GLY A 127 -4.41 -8.76 -19.32
CA GLY A 127 -5.36 -9.85 -19.61
C GLY A 127 -6.67 -9.68 -18.83
N SER A 128 -6.84 -10.49 -17.78
CA SER A 128 -8.02 -10.54 -16.90
C SER A 128 -7.87 -9.81 -15.55
N PHE A 129 -6.69 -9.25 -15.25
CA PHE A 129 -6.41 -8.54 -14.00
C PHE A 129 -5.83 -7.14 -14.28
N TYR A 130 -5.44 -6.43 -13.23
CA TYR A 130 -4.98 -5.05 -13.30
C TYR A 130 -3.64 -4.88 -12.56
N ALA A 131 -2.86 -3.89 -12.98
CA ALA A 131 -1.67 -3.42 -12.31
C ALA A 131 -1.80 -1.93 -12.00
N GLN A 132 -1.74 -1.56 -10.74
CA GLN A 132 -1.59 -0.19 -10.27
C GLN A 132 -0.10 0.12 -10.15
N LEU A 133 0.36 1.15 -10.85
CA LEU A 133 1.77 1.51 -10.96
C LEU A 133 2.06 2.71 -10.07
N TYR A 134 2.74 2.51 -8.93
CA TYR A 134 3.09 3.63 -8.05
C TYR A 134 4.32 4.34 -8.58
N ILE A 135 4.15 5.57 -9.06
CA ILE A 135 5.21 6.43 -9.56
C ILE A 135 5.65 7.35 -8.44
N ASP A 136 6.96 7.39 -8.19
CA ASP A 136 7.57 8.39 -7.32
C ASP A 136 7.63 9.72 -8.11
N GLN A 137 6.84 10.71 -7.69
CA GLN A 137 6.70 11.96 -8.42
C GLN A 137 7.95 12.84 -8.40
N PHE A 138 8.83 12.65 -7.43
CA PHE A 138 10.07 13.43 -7.30
C PHE A 138 11.16 12.91 -8.24
N THR A 139 11.23 11.60 -8.42
CA THR A 139 12.20 10.96 -9.33
C THR A 139 11.62 10.72 -10.73
N GLY A 140 10.29 10.67 -10.87
CA GLY A 140 9.60 10.28 -12.09
C GLY A 140 9.75 8.81 -12.44
N THR A 141 10.05 7.94 -11.47
CA THR A 141 10.33 6.51 -11.70
C THR A 141 9.29 5.60 -11.04
N LEU A 142 9.17 4.37 -11.54
CA LEU A 142 8.29 3.36 -10.94
C LEU A 142 8.84 2.89 -9.58
N SER A 143 8.15 3.26 -8.51
CA SER A 143 8.51 2.91 -7.12
C SER A 143 8.07 1.50 -6.75
N ALA A 144 6.82 1.17 -7.04
CA ALA A 144 6.19 -0.10 -6.68
C ALA A 144 5.10 -0.48 -7.68
N VAL A 145 4.67 -1.74 -7.66
CA VAL A 145 3.55 -2.23 -8.46
C VAL A 145 2.59 -3.01 -7.57
N ARG A 146 1.29 -2.79 -7.75
CA ARG A 146 0.25 -3.66 -7.19
C ARG A 146 -0.56 -4.32 -8.29
N PHE A 147 -0.39 -5.62 -8.44
CA PHE A 147 -1.25 -6.44 -9.28
C PHE A 147 -2.48 -6.88 -8.50
N MET A 148 -3.66 -6.86 -9.11
CA MET A 148 -4.92 -7.22 -8.45
C MET A 148 -5.93 -7.79 -9.43
N THR A 149 -6.66 -8.82 -8.99
CA THR A 149 -7.84 -9.30 -9.73
C THR A 149 -8.93 -8.22 -9.76
N LYS A 150 -9.89 -8.37 -10.69
CA LYS A 150 -11.07 -7.49 -10.75
C LYS A 150 -11.83 -7.43 -9.42
N ASP A 151 -11.91 -8.55 -8.69
CA ASP A 151 -12.68 -8.64 -7.44
C ASP A 151 -11.97 -7.87 -6.33
N VAL A 152 -10.62 -7.94 -6.27
CA VAL A 152 -9.84 -7.12 -5.33
C VAL A 152 -9.95 -5.63 -5.69
N LEU A 153 -9.89 -5.26 -6.97
CA LEU A 153 -10.08 -3.87 -7.40
C LEU A 153 -11.43 -3.30 -6.94
N LEU A 154 -12.51 -4.08 -7.11
CA LEU A 154 -13.86 -3.70 -6.67
C LEU A 154 -14.02 -3.64 -5.14
N LYS A 155 -13.26 -4.45 -4.38
CA LYS A 155 -13.23 -4.42 -2.91
C LYS A 155 -12.43 -3.22 -2.38
N MET A 156 -11.29 -2.91 -2.99
CA MET A 156 -10.40 -1.82 -2.56
C MET A 156 -10.92 -0.43 -2.94
N GLN A 157 -11.48 -0.29 -4.14
CA GLN A 157 -11.96 0.98 -4.70
C GLN A 157 -10.90 2.11 -4.58
N PRO A 158 -9.71 1.94 -5.18
CA PRO A 158 -8.61 2.90 -5.02
C PRO A 158 -8.81 4.22 -5.77
N TYR A 159 -9.84 4.32 -6.62
CA TYR A 159 -10.20 5.51 -7.41
C TYR A 159 -11.69 5.81 -7.26
N GLU A 160 -12.13 6.96 -7.79
CA GLU A 160 -13.55 7.28 -7.87
C GLU A 160 -14.29 6.20 -8.67
N LEU A 161 -15.42 5.73 -8.12
CA LEU A 161 -16.18 4.63 -8.69
C LEU A 161 -17.62 5.06 -8.98
N VAL A 162 -17.97 5.02 -10.25
CA VAL A 162 -19.34 5.13 -10.74
C VAL A 162 -19.85 3.72 -11.05
N TYR A 163 -21.09 3.40 -10.67
CA TYR A 163 -21.66 2.08 -10.93
C TYR A 163 -23.12 2.12 -11.33
N GLN A 164 -23.52 1.12 -12.12
CA GLN A 164 -24.92 0.83 -12.45
C GLN A 164 -25.20 -0.64 -12.10
N GLY A 165 -26.19 -0.86 -11.24
CA GLY A 165 -26.51 -2.18 -10.70
C GLY A 165 -26.29 -2.24 -9.20
N SER A 166 -25.74 -3.35 -8.69
CA SER A 166 -25.46 -3.52 -7.27
C SER A 166 -24.19 -2.76 -6.85
N LYS A 167 -24.18 -2.23 -5.63
CA LYS A 167 -22.95 -1.71 -5.01
C LYS A 167 -21.96 -2.86 -4.82
N PRO A 168 -20.64 -2.68 -5.07
CA PRO A 168 -19.67 -3.73 -4.77
C PRO A 168 -19.68 -4.10 -3.29
N GLU A 169 -19.63 -5.40 -3.01
CA GLU A 169 -19.55 -5.89 -1.65
C GLU A 169 -18.13 -5.73 -1.12
N VAL A 170 -17.97 -4.89 -0.10
CA VAL A 170 -16.71 -4.73 0.64
C VAL A 170 -16.86 -5.47 1.97
N PRO A 171 -15.95 -6.40 2.31
CA PRO A 171 -15.96 -7.06 3.61
C PRO A 171 -15.97 -6.04 4.76
N SER A 172 -16.65 -6.41 5.85
CA SER A 172 -16.68 -5.61 7.07
C SER A 172 -16.12 -6.46 8.22
N PRO A 173 -14.78 -6.47 8.41
CA PRO A 173 -14.14 -7.27 9.44
C PRO A 173 -14.68 -6.95 10.84
N GLY A 174 -14.78 -7.99 11.67
CA GLY A 174 -15.20 -7.85 13.07
C GLY A 174 -14.14 -7.14 13.93
N ARG A 175 -14.50 -6.68 15.14
CA ARG A 175 -13.54 -6.00 16.04
C ARG A 175 -12.28 -6.83 16.33
N SER A 176 -12.42 -8.14 16.53
CA SER A 176 -11.30 -9.04 16.79
C SER A 176 -10.38 -9.18 15.57
N GLU A 177 -10.95 -9.17 14.37
CA GLU A 177 -10.20 -9.28 13.12
C GLU A 177 -9.42 -7.99 12.85
N TRP A 178 -10.03 -6.82 13.13
CA TRP A 178 -9.35 -5.53 13.03
C TRP A 178 -8.08 -5.45 13.88
N VAL A 179 -8.05 -6.04 15.07
CA VAL A 179 -6.82 -6.08 15.90
C VAL A 179 -5.67 -6.77 15.14
N HIS A 180 -5.96 -7.80 14.36
CA HIS A 180 -4.94 -8.50 13.57
C HIS A 180 -4.59 -7.76 12.28
N ILE A 181 -5.57 -7.16 11.61
CA ILE A 181 -5.37 -6.31 10.42
C ILE A 181 -4.49 -5.10 10.75
N GLU A 182 -4.78 -4.43 11.87
CA GLU A 182 -4.02 -3.27 12.37
C GLU A 182 -2.58 -3.65 12.67
N ARG A 183 -2.35 -4.75 13.42
CA ARG A 183 -0.99 -5.24 13.71
C ARG A 183 -0.19 -5.59 12.45
N GLY A 184 -0.85 -6.20 11.47
CA GLY A 184 -0.19 -6.48 10.20
C GLY A 184 0.16 -5.22 9.44
N SER A 185 -0.76 -4.25 9.42
CA SER A 185 -0.55 -2.94 8.77
C SER A 185 0.59 -2.15 9.43
N GLU A 186 0.68 -2.16 10.77
CA GLU A 186 1.80 -1.57 11.53
C GLU A 186 3.13 -2.15 11.03
N GLN A 187 3.24 -3.48 11.03
CA GLN A 187 4.47 -4.16 10.63
C GLN A 187 4.81 -3.92 9.15
N GLN A 188 3.81 -3.89 8.26
CA GLN A 188 4.00 -3.55 6.84
C GLN A 188 4.56 -2.14 6.66
N MET A 189 4.07 -1.14 7.40
CA MET A 189 4.57 0.23 7.31
C MET A 189 6.04 0.33 7.71
N TYR A 190 6.43 -0.34 8.80
CA TYR A 190 7.81 -0.39 9.25
C TYR A 190 8.73 -1.05 8.21
N GLU A 191 8.31 -2.19 7.67
CA GLU A 191 9.07 -2.94 6.66
C GLU A 191 9.23 -2.14 5.37
N ILE A 192 8.14 -1.56 4.84
CA ILE A 192 8.18 -0.74 3.62
C ILE A 192 9.06 0.49 3.83
N THR A 193 9.01 1.13 5.01
CA THR A 193 9.88 2.27 5.33
C THR A 193 11.35 1.89 5.21
N ASN A 194 11.76 0.78 5.82
CA ASN A 194 13.16 0.34 5.78
C ASN A 194 13.60 -0.14 4.40
N VAL A 195 12.70 -0.73 3.60
CA VAL A 195 12.99 -1.04 2.19
C VAL A 195 13.25 0.24 1.39
N MET A 196 12.43 1.27 1.57
CA MET A 196 12.60 2.54 0.87
C MET A 196 13.86 3.28 1.31
N ARG A 197 14.18 3.28 2.62
CA ARG A 197 15.45 3.81 3.14
C ARG A 197 16.65 3.09 2.55
N GLY A 198 16.63 1.75 2.49
CA GLY A 198 17.69 0.95 1.88
C GLY A 198 17.91 1.28 0.41
N ARG A 199 16.83 1.50 -0.37
CA ARG A 199 16.93 1.96 -1.77
C ARG A 199 17.58 3.33 -1.92
N SER A 200 17.42 4.20 -0.92
CA SER A 200 18.06 5.52 -0.85
C SER A 200 19.47 5.48 -0.26
N GLY A 201 20.01 4.29 0.04
CA GLY A 201 21.35 4.14 0.64
C GLY A 201 21.42 4.49 2.12
N LEU A 202 20.27 4.56 2.80
CA LEU A 202 20.15 4.92 4.21
C LEU A 202 20.10 3.67 5.10
N SER A 203 20.60 3.80 6.33
CA SER A 203 20.47 2.77 7.35
C SER A 203 19.00 2.50 7.68
N SER A 204 18.68 1.23 7.96
CA SER A 204 17.39 0.86 8.53
C SER A 204 17.20 1.48 9.92
N LEU A 205 15.96 1.85 10.22
CA LEU A 205 15.54 2.32 11.54
C LEU A 205 15.21 1.11 12.42
N ASP A 206 15.63 1.17 13.67
CA ASP A 206 15.30 0.17 14.67
C ASP A 206 13.84 0.31 15.13
N TRP A 207 13.17 -0.82 15.37
CA TRP A 207 11.81 -0.80 15.91
C TRP A 207 11.79 -0.28 17.34
N ASN A 208 11.05 0.80 17.58
CA ASN A 208 10.85 1.36 18.91
C ASN A 208 9.44 1.05 19.44
N PRO A 209 9.29 0.15 20.43
CA PRO A 209 7.98 -0.28 20.92
C PRO A 209 7.21 0.83 21.64
N GLY A 210 7.91 1.77 22.31
CA GLY A 210 7.26 2.91 22.97
C GLY A 210 6.71 3.89 21.94
N ALA A 211 7.49 4.20 20.90
CA ALA A 211 7.04 5.05 19.80
C ALA A 211 5.87 4.41 19.04
N ALA A 212 5.90 3.09 18.83
CA ALA A 212 4.81 2.36 18.17
C ALA A 212 3.53 2.39 19.01
N MET A 213 3.64 2.28 20.34
CA MET A 213 2.50 2.42 21.24
C MET A 213 1.91 3.83 21.18
N ALA A 214 2.75 4.87 21.18
CA ALA A 214 2.30 6.26 21.01
C ALA A 214 1.58 6.45 19.68
N ALA A 215 2.17 5.99 18.57
CA ALA A 215 1.61 6.08 17.22
C ALA A 215 0.24 5.38 17.14
N LYS A 216 0.12 4.17 17.71
CA LYS A 216 -1.14 3.40 17.69
C LYS A 216 -2.24 4.12 18.47
N ASN A 217 -1.89 4.67 19.64
CA ASN A 217 -2.83 5.42 20.45
C ASN A 217 -3.27 6.72 19.76
N HIS A 218 -2.36 7.39 19.04
CA HIS A 218 -2.69 8.60 18.28
C HIS A 218 -3.62 8.29 17.09
N SER A 219 -3.30 7.26 16.30
CA SER A 219 -4.20 6.76 15.26
C SER A 219 -5.59 6.42 15.80
N LYS A 220 -5.66 5.81 16.98
CA LYS A 220 -6.92 5.51 17.65
C LYS A 220 -7.66 6.76 18.11
N ASP A 221 -6.96 7.72 18.69
CA ASP A 221 -7.53 8.98 19.16
C ASP A 221 -8.13 9.79 18.01
N MET A 222 -7.36 10.01 16.93
CA MET A 222 -7.85 10.66 15.71
C MET A 222 -9.13 10.01 15.18
N PHE A 223 -9.16 8.68 15.11
CA PHE A 223 -10.34 7.94 14.65
C PHE A 223 -11.54 8.07 15.60
N GLU A 224 -11.35 7.88 16.91
CA GLU A 224 -12.45 7.83 17.89
C GLU A 224 -13.01 9.22 18.22
N ALA A 225 -12.15 10.24 18.25
CA ALA A 225 -12.53 11.63 18.51
C ALA A 225 -12.92 12.41 17.24
N GLY A 226 -12.65 11.87 16.05
CA GLY A 226 -13.10 12.44 14.79
C GLY A 226 -12.34 13.69 14.36
N TYR A 227 -11.02 13.70 14.57
CA TYR A 227 -10.11 14.75 14.13
C TYR A 227 -8.92 14.14 13.36
N PHE A 228 -8.18 14.98 12.65
CA PHE A 228 -6.96 14.57 11.96
C PHE A 228 -5.94 15.69 12.08
N ASP A 229 -5.04 15.56 13.06
CA ASP A 229 -4.06 16.58 13.43
C ASP A 229 -2.86 15.92 14.14
N HIS A 230 -1.71 16.58 14.11
CA HIS A 230 -0.52 16.18 14.87
C HIS A 230 -0.70 16.44 16.37
N GLU A 231 -1.47 17.47 16.76
CA GLU A 231 -1.79 17.76 18.15
C GLU A 231 -3.07 17.03 18.57
N SER A 232 -2.98 16.21 19.63
CA SER A 232 -4.17 15.63 20.24
C SER A 232 -4.81 16.61 21.22
N PRO A 233 -6.12 16.91 21.10
CA PRO A 233 -6.84 17.74 22.09
C PRO A 233 -6.84 17.14 23.51
N GLN A 234 -6.59 15.84 23.64
CA GLN A 234 -6.59 15.12 24.92
C GLN A 234 -5.18 14.76 25.41
N TYR A 235 -4.29 14.39 24.49
CA TYR A 235 -3.00 13.80 24.79
C TYR A 235 -1.80 14.71 24.49
N GLY A 236 -2.05 15.89 23.90
CA GLY A 236 -1.04 16.89 23.59
C GLY A 236 -0.28 16.61 22.30
N GLU A 237 0.90 17.22 22.18
CA GLU A 237 1.77 17.14 21.01
C GLU A 237 2.49 15.77 20.95
N LEU A 238 3.27 15.55 19.89
CA LEU A 238 4.07 14.33 19.71
C LEU A 238 4.94 14.05 20.94
N GLU A 239 5.58 15.08 21.49
CA GLU A 239 6.50 14.98 22.61
C GLU A 239 5.79 14.45 23.88
N ASP A 240 4.59 14.97 24.17
CA ASP A 240 3.78 14.52 25.30
C ASP A 240 3.40 13.04 25.14
N ARG A 241 3.05 12.62 23.93
CA ARG A 241 2.66 11.23 23.64
C ARG A 241 3.85 10.27 23.75
N LEU A 242 5.03 10.69 23.31
CA LEU A 242 6.28 9.91 23.42
C LEU A 242 6.75 9.81 24.88
N GLU A 243 6.73 10.91 25.64
CA GLU A 243 7.10 10.93 27.07
C GLU A 243 6.18 10.00 27.88
N ARG A 244 4.86 10.07 27.67
CA ARG A 244 3.89 9.16 28.31
C ARG A 244 4.13 7.69 27.98
N SER A 245 4.75 7.42 26.83
CA SER A 245 5.08 6.06 26.38
C SER A 245 6.48 5.62 26.81
N GLY A 246 7.21 6.45 27.58
CA GLY A 246 8.54 6.15 28.11
C GLY A 246 9.63 6.12 27.04
N VAL A 247 9.47 6.89 25.95
CA VAL A 247 10.45 6.96 24.87
C VAL A 247 11.49 8.03 25.20
N GLU A 248 12.76 7.64 25.23
CA GLU A 248 13.90 8.57 25.30
C GLU A 248 14.36 8.90 23.88
N TYR A 249 14.54 10.19 23.58
CA TYR A 249 14.94 10.69 22.26
C TYR A 249 15.54 12.11 22.37
N GLY A 250 16.40 12.48 21.42
CA GLY A 250 16.89 13.85 21.23
C GLY A 250 16.12 14.63 20.16
N SER A 251 15.59 13.93 19.16
CA SER A 251 14.70 14.50 18.13
C SER A 251 13.59 13.51 17.77
N ALA A 252 12.43 14.03 17.35
CA ALA A 252 11.30 13.23 16.91
C ALA A 252 10.51 13.95 15.83
N GLU A 253 9.88 13.18 14.93
CA GLU A 253 8.94 13.68 13.92
C GLU A 253 7.84 12.65 13.67
N GLU A 254 6.72 13.10 13.10
CA GLU A 254 5.53 12.28 12.87
C GLU A 254 5.00 12.39 11.44
N ASN A 255 4.64 11.26 10.85
CA ASN A 255 3.75 11.21 9.68
C ASN A 255 2.39 10.67 10.09
N ILE A 256 1.31 11.32 9.65
CA ILE A 256 -0.07 10.84 9.81
C ILE A 256 -0.78 10.69 8.45
N ALA A 257 -1.65 9.69 8.34
CA ALA A 257 -2.48 9.47 7.16
C ALA A 257 -3.82 8.87 7.57
N ALA A 258 -4.86 9.17 6.78
CA ALA A 258 -6.19 8.62 6.99
C ALA A 258 -6.84 8.20 5.67
N ASN A 259 -7.77 7.24 5.75
CA ASN A 259 -8.67 6.81 4.66
C ASN A 259 -8.01 6.16 3.43
N TYR A 260 -6.72 5.81 3.50
CA TYR A 260 -6.08 4.96 2.50
C TYR A 260 -6.68 3.54 2.48
N VAL A 261 -6.50 2.85 1.35
CA VAL A 261 -7.01 1.48 1.20
C VAL A 261 -6.24 0.49 2.07
N ASP A 262 -4.94 0.67 2.28
CA ASP A 262 -4.11 -0.11 3.20
C ASP A 262 -2.78 0.62 3.51
N ALA A 263 -1.94 -0.03 4.33
CA ALA A 263 -0.62 0.46 4.70
C ALA A 263 0.29 0.77 3.51
N ALA A 264 0.33 -0.11 2.51
CA ALA A 264 1.15 0.09 1.32
C ALA A 264 0.70 1.33 0.52
N ALA A 265 -0.60 1.57 0.38
CA ALA A 265 -1.10 2.78 -0.25
C ALA A 265 -0.79 4.05 0.57
N ALA A 266 -0.86 3.99 1.90
CA ALA A 266 -0.48 5.10 2.78
C ALA A 266 1.02 5.44 2.66
N MET A 267 1.88 4.41 2.61
CA MET A 267 3.32 4.59 2.41
C MET A 267 3.66 5.28 1.09
N GLU A 268 3.06 4.84 -0.01
CA GLU A 268 3.27 5.47 -1.33
C GLU A 268 2.72 6.90 -1.36
N GLY A 269 1.63 7.20 -0.63
CA GLY A 269 1.13 8.55 -0.46
C GLY A 269 2.11 9.48 0.28
N TRP A 270 2.68 9.01 1.39
CA TRP A 270 3.70 9.76 2.13
C TRP A 270 4.97 9.99 1.33
N LEU A 271 5.45 8.98 0.61
CA LEU A 271 6.65 9.11 -0.24
C LEU A 271 6.46 10.12 -1.39
N ASN A 272 5.21 10.36 -1.78
CA ASN A 272 4.80 11.37 -2.73
C ASN A 272 4.36 12.69 -2.05
N THR A 273 4.66 12.94 -0.78
CA THR A 273 4.50 14.26 -0.15
C THR A 273 5.86 14.75 0.32
N GLN A 274 6.26 15.98 -0.02
CA GLN A 274 7.64 16.44 0.25
C GLN A 274 7.96 16.38 1.74
N GLU A 275 7.09 16.93 2.57
CA GLU A 275 7.26 17.01 4.01
C GLU A 275 7.36 15.60 4.65
N HIS A 276 6.44 14.70 4.30
CA HIS A 276 6.46 13.33 4.82
C HIS A 276 7.66 12.51 4.32
N ARG A 277 8.07 12.74 3.08
CA ARG A 277 9.23 12.07 2.45
C ARG A 277 10.53 12.48 3.13
N GLU A 278 10.71 13.77 3.42
CA GLU A 278 11.89 14.28 4.12
C GLU A 278 12.06 13.60 5.48
N ILE A 279 10.97 13.36 6.21
CA ILE A 279 10.98 12.62 7.48
C ILE A 279 11.41 11.15 7.25
N ILE A 280 10.75 10.45 6.31
CA ILE A 280 11.05 9.03 6.01
C ILE A 280 12.51 8.81 5.60
N LEU A 281 13.08 9.74 4.84
CA LEU A 281 14.44 9.65 4.28
C LEU A 281 15.49 10.45 5.06
N SER A 282 15.16 10.93 6.25
CA SER A 282 16.13 11.66 7.09
C SER A 282 17.19 10.72 7.69
N GLU A 283 18.45 11.16 7.68
CA GLU A 283 19.56 10.50 8.37
C GLU A 283 19.54 10.76 9.90
N SER A 284 18.75 11.73 10.37
CA SER A 284 18.74 12.14 11.78
C SER A 284 18.03 11.15 12.70
N TYR A 285 17.23 10.23 12.15
CA TYR A 285 16.50 9.24 12.95
C TYR A 285 17.21 7.89 12.94
N SER A 286 17.17 7.23 14.10
CA SER A 286 17.73 5.89 14.31
C SER A 286 16.64 4.86 14.63
N SER A 287 15.45 5.30 15.04
CA SER A 287 14.35 4.39 15.39
C SER A 287 12.98 4.85 14.87
N LEU A 288 12.06 3.89 14.73
CA LEU A 288 10.72 4.07 14.19
C LEU A 288 9.70 3.26 14.99
N GLY A 289 8.59 3.89 15.33
CA GLY A 289 7.38 3.22 15.76
C GLY A 289 6.23 3.49 14.82
N THR A 290 5.50 2.45 14.40
CA THR A 290 4.32 2.60 13.53
C THR A 290 3.07 2.14 14.24
N GLY A 291 1.97 2.86 14.06
CA GLY A 291 0.68 2.60 14.69
C GLY A 291 -0.45 2.68 13.69
N VAL A 292 -1.41 1.75 13.81
CA VAL A 292 -2.61 1.74 12.96
C VAL A 292 -3.85 1.49 13.81
N TYR A 293 -4.90 2.26 13.53
CA TYR A 293 -6.24 1.99 14.03
C TYR A 293 -7.25 2.22 12.91
N ARG A 294 -7.96 1.16 12.51
CA ARG A 294 -8.81 1.18 11.31
C ARG A 294 -8.05 1.67 10.07
N LYS A 295 -8.43 2.83 9.54
CA LYS A 295 -7.81 3.49 8.40
C LYS A 295 -7.06 4.76 8.79
N HIS A 296 -6.60 4.87 10.04
CA HIS A 296 -5.65 5.88 10.48
C HIS A 296 -4.29 5.22 10.69
N TYR A 297 -3.25 5.88 10.18
CA TYR A 297 -1.88 5.40 10.14
C TYR A 297 -0.98 6.49 10.70
N THR A 298 -0.06 6.10 11.57
CA THR A 298 0.91 7.02 12.20
C THR A 298 2.30 6.39 12.18
N GLN A 299 3.31 7.19 11.86
CA GLN A 299 4.74 6.86 12.04
C GLN A 299 5.37 7.88 12.98
N ASN A 300 6.02 7.41 14.03
CA ASN A 300 6.80 8.25 14.94
C ASN A 300 8.27 7.88 14.79
N PHE A 301 9.04 8.80 14.26
CA PHE A 301 10.48 8.68 14.08
C PHE A 301 11.19 9.28 15.28
N THR A 302 12.25 8.65 15.77
CA THR A 302 13.08 9.24 16.83
C THR A 302 14.57 9.05 16.56
N GLY A 303 15.36 10.03 16.99
CA GLY A 303 16.83 10.06 16.92
C GLY A 303 17.45 10.38 18.28
N GLU A 304 18.77 10.21 18.37
CA GLU A 304 19.58 10.56 19.55
C GLU A 304 19.85 12.06 19.69
#